data_AF-A0A5N6TNH6-F1
#
_entry.id   AF-A0A5N6TNH6-F1
#
_cell.length_a   1.000
_cell.length_b   1.000
_cell.length_c   1.000
_cell.angle_alpha   90.00
_cell.angle_beta   90.00
_cell.angle_gamma   90.00
#
_symmetry.space_group_name_H-M   'P 1'
#
loop_
_entity.id
_entity.type
_entity.pdbx_description
1 polymer ?
#
loop_
_entity_poly.entity_id
_entity_poly.type
_entity_poly.pdbx_seq_one_letter_code
_entity_poly.pdbx_strand_id
1 'polypeptide(L)'
;MTKNIRGIQAANPARAKARAKADKSIIHNMATLARKLGFQTTQIDAILQQSPDRQITQTALLKAQKPDHFHYNRETFKSLIKQIASCFGRAILNKGPPMTLTAGRAIKLKDRYGIPPEHAQPLDRPHLFLDRLHSATSMQRNLSSLEVRRSVYYAFFGKPSSQTYMYTVL
;
A
#
# COMPACT_ATOMS: atom_id res chain seq x y z
N MET A 1 -45.33 -37.60 -14.80
CA MET A 1 -45.04 -36.48 -13.87
C MET A 1 -43.54 -36.34 -13.73
N THR A 2 -42.95 -35.47 -14.53
CA THR A 2 -41.50 -35.34 -14.74
C THR A 2 -40.90 -34.30 -13.80
N LYS A 3 -39.86 -34.71 -13.06
CA LYS A 3 -39.04 -33.89 -12.17
C LYS A 3 -38.44 -32.69 -12.91
N ASN A 4 -38.37 -31.54 -12.24
CA ASN A 4 -37.42 -30.48 -12.60
C ASN A 4 -36.85 -29.85 -11.33
N ILE A 5 -35.72 -30.40 -10.88
CA ILE A 5 -34.87 -29.78 -9.85
C ILE A 5 -34.06 -28.72 -10.57
N ARG A 6 -34.50 -27.47 -10.46
CA ARG A 6 -33.78 -26.32 -11.01
C ARG A 6 -32.57 -26.08 -10.11
N GLY A 7 -31.41 -26.55 -10.55
CA GLY A 7 -30.14 -26.32 -9.89
C GLY A 7 -29.91 -24.83 -9.69
N ILE A 8 -29.91 -24.39 -8.45
CA ILE A 8 -29.46 -23.05 -8.07
C ILE A 8 -27.94 -23.08 -8.26
N GLN A 9 -27.47 -22.53 -9.39
CA GLN A 9 -26.07 -22.16 -9.55
C GLN A 9 -25.76 -21.10 -8.49
N ALA A 10 -25.18 -21.54 -7.37
CA ALA A 10 -24.58 -20.66 -6.39
C ALA A 10 -23.38 -19.98 -7.06
N ALA A 11 -23.58 -18.71 -7.44
CA ALA A 11 -22.50 -17.86 -7.89
C ALA A 11 -21.50 -17.71 -6.72
N ASN A 12 -20.33 -18.32 -6.84
CA ASN A 12 -19.21 -18.16 -5.91
C ASN A 12 -18.85 -16.66 -5.76
N PRO A 13 -19.19 -15.97 -4.64
CA PRO A 13 -18.93 -14.55 -4.50
C PRO A 13 -17.83 -14.37 -3.45
N ALA A 14 -16.61 -14.84 -3.72
CA ALA A 14 -15.52 -14.64 -2.78
C ALA A 14 -14.12 -14.56 -3.41
N ARG A 15 -14.01 -14.40 -4.74
CA ARG A 15 -12.75 -13.90 -5.29
C ARG A 15 -12.75 -12.39 -5.12
N ALA A 16 -11.89 -11.90 -4.21
CA ALA A 16 -11.53 -10.50 -4.13
C ALA A 16 -11.16 -10.06 -5.54
N LYS A 17 -12.03 -9.30 -6.20
CA LYS A 17 -11.72 -8.76 -7.53
C LYS A 17 -10.56 -7.81 -7.30
N ALA A 18 -9.34 -8.20 -7.71
CA ALA A 18 -8.19 -7.31 -7.73
C ALA A 18 -8.46 -6.25 -8.81
N ARG A 19 -9.12 -5.15 -8.41
CA ARG A 19 -9.56 -4.09 -9.33
C ARG A 19 -8.53 -2.96 -9.50
N ALA A 20 -7.48 -2.94 -8.69
CA ALA A 20 -6.52 -1.84 -8.68
C ALA A 20 -5.21 -2.23 -9.35
N LYS A 21 -4.83 -1.50 -10.41
CA LYS A 21 -3.47 -1.54 -10.95
C LYS A 21 -2.53 -0.97 -9.90
N ALA A 22 -1.52 -1.72 -9.51
CA ALA A 22 -0.53 -1.27 -8.54
C ALA A 22 0.24 -0.06 -9.10
N ASP A 23 0.40 0.95 -8.25
CA ASP A 23 1.17 2.16 -8.56
C ASP A 23 2.64 1.78 -8.77
N LYS A 24 3.21 2.20 -9.91
CA LYS A 24 4.60 1.90 -10.28
C LYS A 24 5.60 2.47 -9.26
N SER A 25 5.29 3.61 -8.63
CA SER A 25 6.11 4.20 -7.57
C SER A 25 6.18 3.30 -6.34
N ILE A 26 5.04 2.74 -5.94
CA ILE A 26 4.95 1.80 -4.83
C ILE A 26 5.69 0.50 -5.15
N ILE A 27 5.55 -0.03 -6.37
CA ILE A 27 6.29 -1.23 -6.80
C ILE A 27 7.82 -0.98 -6.75
N HIS A 28 8.29 0.15 -7.26
CA HIS A 28 9.71 0.51 -7.21
C HIS A 28 10.23 0.68 -5.78
N ASN A 29 9.44 1.29 -4.89
CA ASN A 29 9.79 1.45 -3.48
C ASN A 29 9.86 0.10 -2.76
N MET A 30 8.92 -0.81 -3.05
CA MET A 30 8.95 -2.17 -2.52
C MET A 30 10.19 -2.93 -3.00
N ALA A 31 10.55 -2.84 -4.28
CA ALA A 31 11.78 -3.45 -4.80
C ALA A 31 13.03 -2.84 -4.14
N THR A 32 13.02 -1.53 -3.88
CA THR A 32 14.13 -0.84 -3.18
C THR A 32 14.28 -1.37 -1.76
N LEU A 33 13.16 -1.54 -1.05
CA LEU A 33 13.15 -2.11 0.29
C LEU A 33 13.61 -3.58 0.27
N ALA A 34 13.11 -4.39 -0.66
CA ALA A 34 13.51 -5.79 -0.80
C ALA A 34 15.03 -5.90 -1.01
N ARG A 35 15.63 -5.09 -1.89
CA ARG A 35 17.08 -5.09 -2.08
C ARG A 35 17.85 -4.68 -0.82
N LYS A 36 17.34 -3.72 -0.04
CA LYS A 36 17.92 -3.34 1.26
C LYS A 36 17.83 -4.45 2.31
N LEU A 37 16.79 -5.28 2.24
CA LEU A 37 16.61 -6.45 3.10
C LEU A 37 17.39 -7.68 2.62
N GLY A 38 18.21 -7.55 1.57
CA GLY A 38 19.06 -8.63 1.05
C GLY A 38 18.43 -9.50 -0.03
N PHE A 39 17.20 -9.18 -0.48
CA PHE A 39 16.60 -9.91 -1.61
C PHE A 39 17.26 -9.49 -2.92
N GLN A 40 17.93 -10.45 -3.58
CA GLN A 40 18.66 -10.25 -4.83
C GLN A 40 18.08 -11.18 -5.89
N THR A 41 17.08 -10.69 -6.63
CA THR A 41 16.51 -11.41 -7.78
C THR A 41 16.55 -10.55 -9.01
N THR A 42 16.67 -11.18 -10.18
CA THR A 42 16.67 -10.49 -11.49
C THR A 42 15.42 -9.64 -11.70
N GLN A 43 14.29 -10.05 -11.12
CA GLN A 43 13.02 -9.33 -11.15
C GLN A 43 13.09 -8.02 -10.35
N ILE A 44 13.68 -8.06 -9.15
CA ILE A 44 13.90 -6.86 -8.32
C ILE A 44 14.80 -5.89 -9.07
N ASP A 45 15.87 -6.36 -9.68
CA ASP A 45 16.78 -5.51 -10.46
C ASP A 45 16.09 -4.91 -11.69
N ALA A 46 15.27 -5.68 -12.41
CA ALA A 46 14.51 -5.17 -13.55
C ALA A 46 13.54 -4.04 -13.13
N ILE A 47 12.84 -4.20 -11.99
CA ILE A 47 11.96 -3.16 -11.44
C ILE A 47 12.77 -1.91 -11.07
N LEU A 48 13.95 -2.09 -10.47
CA LEU A 48 14.81 -0.98 -10.04
C LEU A 48 15.44 -0.22 -11.20
N GLN A 49 15.68 -0.88 -12.34
CA GLN A 49 16.07 -0.19 -13.57
C GLN A 49 14.93 0.66 -14.15
N GLN A 50 13.68 0.24 -13.96
CA GLN A 50 12.47 0.94 -14.42
C GLN A 50 11.93 1.94 -13.39
N SER A 51 12.80 2.72 -12.74
CA SER A 51 12.34 3.70 -11.76
C SER A 51 11.38 4.72 -12.41
N PRO A 52 10.20 4.98 -11.82
CA PRO A 52 9.23 5.93 -12.37
C PRO A 52 9.79 7.34 -12.54
N ASP A 53 10.62 7.79 -11.59
CA ASP A 53 11.25 9.11 -11.61
C ASP A 53 12.19 9.29 -12.81
N ARG A 54 12.97 8.27 -13.16
CA ARG A 54 13.80 8.30 -14.37
C ARG A 54 12.96 8.32 -15.63
N GLN A 55 11.83 7.61 -15.67
CA GLN A 55 10.91 7.64 -16.81
C GLN A 55 10.29 9.03 -16.98
N ILE A 56 9.79 9.64 -15.89
CA ILE A 56 9.24 10.99 -15.89
C ILE A 56 10.30 11.99 -16.37
N THR A 57 11.52 11.89 -15.85
CA THR A 57 12.64 12.76 -16.24
C THR A 57 12.99 12.60 -17.71
N GLN A 58 13.09 11.36 -18.20
CA GLN A 58 13.38 11.07 -19.60
C GLN A 58 12.32 11.68 -20.52
N THR A 59 11.04 11.47 -20.19
CA THR A 59 9.92 12.05 -20.95
C THR A 59 9.94 13.59 -20.89
N ALA A 60 10.25 14.17 -19.73
CA ALA A 60 10.32 15.62 -19.56
C ALA A 60 11.45 16.25 -20.38
N LEU A 61 12.65 15.66 -20.39
CA LEU A 61 13.80 16.13 -21.17
C LEU A 61 13.50 16.10 -22.68
N LEU A 62 12.94 14.99 -23.17
CA LEU A 62 12.59 14.83 -24.59
C LEU A 62 11.41 15.71 -25.01
N LYS A 63 10.53 16.07 -24.07
CA LYS A 63 9.41 16.98 -24.33
C LYS A 63 9.85 18.44 -24.32
N ALA A 64 10.75 18.81 -23.40
CA ALA A 64 11.24 20.18 -23.26
C ALA A 64 12.21 20.57 -24.39
N GLN A 65 13.03 19.63 -24.87
CA GLN A 65 13.91 19.85 -26.00
C GLN A 65 13.49 19.00 -27.19
N LYS A 66 13.04 19.68 -28.25
CA LYS A 66 12.66 19.03 -29.50
C LYS A 66 13.89 18.31 -30.08
N PRO A 67 13.81 16.99 -30.31
CA PRO A 67 14.95 16.22 -30.82
C PRO A 67 15.42 16.66 -32.21
N ASP A 68 14.57 17.39 -32.94
CA ASP A 68 14.88 17.95 -34.26
C ASP A 68 15.91 19.10 -34.20
N HIS A 69 16.09 19.71 -33.02
CA HIS A 69 16.97 20.88 -32.85
C HIS A 69 18.05 20.69 -31.78
N PHE A 70 17.89 19.70 -30.89
CA PHE A 70 18.82 19.48 -29.78
C PHE A 70 19.13 18.00 -29.63
N HIS A 71 20.41 17.68 -29.45
CA HIS A 71 20.87 16.33 -29.19
C HIS A 71 21.63 16.27 -27.87
N TYR A 72 21.46 15.16 -27.14
CA TYR A 72 22.28 14.84 -25.99
C TYR A 72 23.15 13.64 -26.33
N ASN A 73 24.44 13.69 -25.97
CA ASN A 73 25.24 12.47 -25.92
C ASN A 73 24.61 11.51 -24.88
N ARG A 74 24.66 10.21 -25.16
CA ARG A 74 24.14 9.13 -24.31
C ARG A 74 24.61 9.23 -22.86
N GLU A 75 25.88 9.55 -22.63
CA GLU A 75 26.42 9.65 -21.27
C GLU A 75 25.92 10.91 -20.54
N THR A 76 25.87 12.05 -21.23
CA THR A 76 25.30 13.30 -20.69
C THR A 76 23.81 13.12 -20.37
N PHE A 77 23.06 12.45 -21.25
CA PHE A 77 21.64 12.18 -21.05
C PHE A 77 21.36 11.32 -19.82
N LYS A 78 22.14 10.25 -19.63
CA LYS A 78 22.04 9.42 -18.41
C LYS A 78 22.39 10.20 -17.15
N SER A 79 23.41 11.06 -17.21
CA SER A 79 23.82 11.91 -16.09
C SER A 79 22.72 12.91 -15.71
N LEU A 80 22.13 13.59 -16.70
CA LEU A 80 21.02 14.52 -16.51
C LEU A 80 19.80 13.83 -15.89
N ILE A 81 19.45 12.62 -16.38
CA ILE A 81 18.37 11.83 -15.81
C ILE A 81 18.64 11.55 -14.33
N LYS A 82 19.86 11.14 -13.98
CA LYS A 82 20.25 10.85 -12.59
C LYS A 82 20.16 12.10 -11.71
N GLN A 83 20.61 13.26 -12.20
CA GLN A 83 20.58 14.51 -11.46
C GLN A 83 19.15 14.98 -11.16
N ILE A 84 18.28 15.03 -12.17
CA ILE A 84 16.89 15.47 -11.97
C ILE A 84 16.12 14.47 -11.11
N ALA A 85 16.29 13.16 -11.33
CA ALA A 85 15.67 12.15 -10.48
C ALA A 85 16.14 12.28 -9.02
N SER A 86 17.42 12.62 -8.79
CA SER A 86 17.94 12.90 -7.45
C SER A 86 17.25 14.11 -6.80
N CYS A 87 16.78 15.09 -7.57
CA CYS A 87 16.02 16.23 -7.04
C CYS A 87 14.66 15.79 -6.47
N PHE A 88 13.96 14.83 -7.11
CA PHE A 88 12.69 14.31 -6.60
C PHE A 88 12.87 13.61 -5.24
N GLY A 89 13.99 12.91 -5.04
CA GLY A 89 14.32 12.27 -3.77
C GLY A 89 14.51 13.21 -2.59
N ARG A 90 14.61 14.53 -2.81
CA ARG A 90 14.69 15.54 -1.75
C ARG A 90 13.32 15.94 -1.19
N ALA A 91 12.23 15.46 -1.78
CA ALA A 91 10.89 15.74 -1.30
C ALA A 91 10.68 15.16 0.11
N ILE A 92 10.10 15.97 1.00
CA ILE A 92 9.75 15.56 2.36
C ILE A 92 8.33 15.00 2.34
N LEU A 93 8.13 13.83 2.95
CA LEU A 93 6.81 13.24 3.10
C LEU A 93 5.94 14.18 3.94
N ASN A 94 4.80 14.60 3.38
CA ASN A 94 3.81 15.31 4.17
C ASN A 94 3.28 14.35 5.25
N LYS A 95 3.49 14.69 6.53
CA LYS A 95 2.88 13.95 7.63
C LYS A 95 1.38 14.18 7.50
N GLY A 96 0.67 13.19 6.95
CA GLY A 96 -0.78 13.22 6.88
C GLY A 96 -1.38 13.54 8.25
N PRO A 97 -2.58 14.13 8.29
CA PRO A 97 -3.18 14.60 9.53
C PRO A 97 -3.04 13.54 10.62
N PRO A 98 -2.62 13.92 11.84
CA PRO A 98 -2.56 13.01 12.97
C PRO A 98 -3.92 12.34 13.10
N MET A 99 -3.90 11.08 13.50
CA MET A 99 -5.04 10.19 13.64
C MET A 99 -6.24 10.92 14.25
N THR A 100 -7.03 11.59 13.43
CA THR A 100 -8.42 11.83 13.74
C THR A 100 -8.99 10.45 13.57
N LEU A 101 -8.91 9.68 14.65
CA LEU A 101 -9.78 8.54 14.91
C LEU A 101 -11.09 8.98 14.32
N THR A 102 -11.40 8.44 13.15
CA THR A 102 -12.65 8.80 12.52
C THR A 102 -13.63 8.43 13.60
N ALA A 103 -14.34 9.42 14.16
CA ALA A 103 -15.45 9.17 15.05
C ALA A 103 -16.48 8.48 14.16
N GLY A 104 -16.19 7.22 13.88
CA GLY A 104 -16.73 6.47 12.79
C GLY A 104 -18.13 6.16 13.22
N ARG A 105 -19.08 6.57 12.39
CA ARG A 105 -20.44 6.11 12.48
C ARG A 105 -20.41 4.59 12.70
N ALA A 106 -21.07 4.13 13.76
CA ALA A 106 -21.06 2.73 14.14
C ALA A 106 -21.36 1.84 12.92
N ILE A 107 -20.50 0.86 12.67
CA ILE A 107 -20.70 -0.04 11.54
C ILE A 107 -21.83 -1.00 11.87
N LYS A 108 -22.82 -1.05 10.97
CA LYS A 108 -23.95 -1.98 11.06
C LYS A 108 -23.42 -3.42 10.95
N LEU A 109 -24.03 -4.36 11.64
CA LEU A 109 -23.59 -5.75 11.69
C LEU A 109 -23.37 -6.36 10.29
N LYS A 110 -24.27 -6.07 9.35
CA LYS A 110 -24.22 -6.53 7.96
C LYS A 110 -22.98 -6.06 7.17
N ASP A 111 -22.36 -4.97 7.60
CA ASP A 111 -21.22 -4.35 6.93
C ASP A 111 -19.88 -4.77 7.60
N ARG A 112 -19.93 -5.66 8.61
CA ARG A 112 -18.75 -6.15 9.34
C ARG A 112 -18.12 -7.41 8.73
N TYR A 113 -18.79 -8.04 7.77
CA TYR A 113 -18.33 -9.25 7.10
C TYR A 113 -18.27 -9.06 5.59
N GLY A 114 -17.45 -9.87 4.93
CA GLY A 114 -17.26 -9.80 3.48
C GLY A 114 -16.32 -8.67 3.06
N ILE A 115 -16.57 -8.10 1.88
CA ILE A 115 -15.70 -7.07 1.29
C ILE A 115 -15.93 -5.74 2.03
N PRO A 116 -14.87 -5.10 2.56
CA PRO A 116 -15.02 -3.81 3.22
C PRO A 116 -15.64 -2.77 2.28
N PRO A 117 -16.54 -1.89 2.78
CA PRO A 117 -17.17 -0.90 1.95
C PRO A 117 -16.15 0.11 1.40
N GLU A 118 -16.35 0.58 0.16
CA GLU A 118 -15.39 1.43 -0.54
C GLU A 118 -15.05 2.72 0.22
N HIS A 119 -16.04 3.33 0.89
CA HIS A 119 -15.84 4.55 1.68
C HIS A 119 -14.99 4.33 2.95
N ALA A 120 -14.87 3.10 3.45
CA ALA A 120 -14.02 2.80 4.60
C ALA A 120 -12.54 2.69 4.20
N GLN A 121 -12.24 2.36 2.94
CA GLN A 121 -10.86 2.16 2.50
C GLN A 121 -9.98 3.41 2.69
N PRO A 122 -10.37 4.64 2.28
CA PRO A 122 -9.52 5.83 2.48
C PRO A 122 -9.28 6.16 3.96
N LEU A 123 -10.23 5.82 4.84
CA LEU A 123 -10.16 6.04 6.28
C LEU A 123 -9.23 5.03 6.94
N ASP A 124 -9.35 3.75 6.59
CA ASP A 124 -8.59 2.68 7.22
C ASP A 124 -7.15 2.59 6.66
N ARG A 125 -6.95 2.89 5.37
CA ARG A 125 -5.66 2.68 4.65
C ARG A 125 -4.44 3.28 5.36
N PRO A 126 -4.47 4.51 5.90
CA PRO A 126 -3.32 5.05 6.63
C PRO A 126 -2.95 4.25 7.89
N HIS A 127 -3.83 3.38 8.38
CA HIS A 127 -3.67 2.64 9.63
C HIS A 127 -3.46 1.14 9.43
N LEU A 128 -3.53 0.64 8.19
CA LEU A 128 -3.27 -0.77 7.85
C LEU A 128 -1.76 -1.04 7.65
N PHE A 129 -0.95 -0.59 8.61
CA PHE A 129 0.48 -0.88 8.70
C PHE A 129 0.76 -1.60 10.02
N LEU A 130 1.78 -2.47 10.07
CA LEU A 130 2.01 -3.37 11.22
C LEU A 130 2.20 -2.62 12.55
N ASP A 131 2.95 -1.52 12.53
CA ASP A 131 3.17 -0.63 13.67
C ASP A 131 1.85 -0.06 14.20
N ARG A 132 0.95 0.34 13.31
CA ARG A 132 -0.35 0.93 13.65
C ARG A 132 -1.40 -0.12 14.02
N LEU A 133 -1.37 -1.29 13.39
CA LEU A 133 -2.21 -2.42 13.76
C LEU A 133 -1.82 -2.99 15.12
N HIS A 134 -0.61 -2.75 15.60
CA HIS A 134 -0.14 -3.19 16.91
C HIS A 134 -0.18 -2.10 17.98
N SER A 135 -0.41 -0.84 17.62
CA SER A 135 -0.47 0.29 18.58
C SER A 135 -1.65 0.18 19.54
N ALA A 136 -1.58 0.80 20.72
CA ALA A 136 -2.67 0.72 21.70
C ALA A 136 -4.03 1.13 21.08
N THR A 137 -5.04 0.27 21.21
CA THR A 137 -6.40 0.60 20.76
C THR A 137 -6.99 1.63 21.72
N SER A 138 -7.43 2.77 21.20
CA SER A 138 -8.26 3.70 21.98
C SER A 138 -9.60 3.04 22.27
N MET A 139 -10.04 3.01 23.53
CA MET A 139 -11.37 2.53 23.89
C MET A 139 -12.42 3.45 23.23
N GLN A 140 -13.14 2.91 22.25
CA GLN A 140 -14.23 3.61 21.57
C GLN A 140 -15.57 2.95 21.88
N ARG A 141 -16.62 3.78 21.99
CA ARG A 141 -17.99 3.34 22.25
C ARG A 141 -18.59 2.52 21.10
N ASN A 142 -18.13 2.76 19.87
CA ASN A 142 -18.60 2.11 18.66
C ASN A 142 -17.44 1.42 17.94
N LEU A 143 -17.71 0.25 17.33
CA LEU A 143 -16.73 -0.43 16.49
C LEU A 143 -16.63 0.26 15.13
N SER A 144 -15.44 0.74 14.77
CA SER A 144 -15.16 1.26 13.44
C SER A 144 -14.72 0.14 12.48
N SER A 145 -14.55 0.48 11.21
CA SER A 145 -14.07 -0.46 10.17
C SER A 145 -12.65 -0.90 10.45
N LEU A 146 -11.85 -0.02 11.06
CA LEU A 146 -10.49 -0.32 11.43
C LEU A 146 -10.43 -1.40 12.52
N GLU A 147 -11.27 -1.34 13.56
CA GLU A 147 -11.32 -2.38 14.60
C GLU A 147 -11.75 -3.73 14.02
N VAL A 148 -12.72 -3.75 13.10
CA VAL A 148 -13.14 -4.98 12.42
C VAL A 148 -11.99 -5.56 11.58
N ARG A 149 -11.25 -4.74 10.83
CA ARG A 149 -10.08 -5.23 10.07
C ARG A 149 -8.97 -5.72 10.99
N ARG A 150 -8.74 -5.03 12.11
CA ARG A 150 -7.73 -5.39 13.10
C ARG A 150 -8.07 -6.71 13.80
N SER A 151 -9.33 -6.97 14.12
CA SER A 151 -9.74 -8.25 14.70
C SER A 151 -9.53 -9.41 13.74
N VAL A 152 -9.86 -9.23 12.46
CA VAL A 152 -9.58 -10.23 11.40
C VAL A 152 -8.08 -10.49 11.30
N TYR A 153 -7.26 -9.43 11.23
CA TYR A 153 -5.81 -9.57 11.22
C TYR A 153 -5.30 -10.38 12.43
N TYR A 154 -5.76 -10.09 13.64
CA TYR A 154 -5.37 -10.84 14.84
C TYR A 154 -5.85 -12.29 14.86
N ALA A 155 -7.00 -12.60 14.26
CA ALA A 155 -7.45 -13.98 14.15
C ALA A 155 -6.49 -14.85 13.32
N PHE A 156 -5.80 -14.27 12.34
CA PHE A 156 -4.86 -14.99 11.47
C PHE A 156 -3.39 -14.91 11.95
N PHE A 157 -2.96 -13.75 12.44
CA PHE A 157 -1.55 -13.49 12.76
C PHE A 157 -1.25 -13.42 14.26
N GLY A 158 -2.28 -13.47 15.10
CA GLY A 158 -2.14 -13.30 16.55
C GLY A 158 -1.92 -11.83 16.96
N LYS A 159 -2.10 -11.58 18.26
CA LYS A 159 -1.77 -10.27 18.86
C LYS A 159 -0.32 -10.30 19.35
N PRO A 160 0.48 -9.24 19.16
CA PRO A 160 1.80 -9.16 19.78
C PRO A 160 1.64 -9.31 21.29
N SER A 161 2.40 -10.22 21.89
CA SER A 161 2.45 -10.34 23.35
C SER A 161 2.96 -9.02 23.91
N SER A 162 2.24 -8.48 24.89
CA SER A 162 2.81 -7.44 25.75
C SER A 162 3.93 -8.12 26.54
N GLN A 163 5.16 -8.07 26.02
CA GLN A 163 6.33 -8.48 26.78
C GLN A 163 6.52 -7.42 27.87
N THR A 164 5.82 -7.60 28.98
CA THR A 164 6.12 -6.94 30.24
C THR A 164 7.46 -7.50 30.68
N TYR A 165 8.54 -6.81 30.32
CA TYR A 165 9.81 -6.97 31.03
C TYR A 165 9.61 -6.38 32.43
N MET A 166 9.11 -7.20 33.37
CA MET A 166 9.29 -6.90 34.78
C MET A 166 10.76 -7.17 35.09
N TYR A 167 11.56 -6.11 35.09
CA TYR A 167 12.80 -6.11 35.86
C TYR A 167 12.39 -6.09 37.33
N THR A 168 12.35 -7.26 37.95
CA THR A 168 12.40 -7.37 39.41
C THR A 168 13.85 -7.09 39.80
N VAL A 169 14.12 -5.88 40.31
CA VAL A 169 15.36 -5.59 41.03
C VAL A 169 15.12 -6.01 42.48
N LEU A 170 16.05 -6.82 42.99
CA LEU A 170 16.14 -7.34 44.35
C LEU A 170 16.10 -6.23 45.41
#